data_AF-A0A9N9H9J6-F1
#
_entry.id   AF-A0A9N9H9J6-F1
#
_cell.length_a   1.000
_cell.length_b   1.000
_cell.length_c   1.000
_cell.angle_alpha   90.00
_cell.angle_beta   90.00
_cell.angle_gamma   90.00
#
_symmetry.space_group_name_H-M   'P 1'
#
loop_
_entity.id
_entity.type
_entity.pdbx_description
1 polymer ?
#
loop_
_entity_poly.entity_id
_entity_poly.type
_entity_poly.pdbx_seq_one_letter_code
_entity_poly.pdbx_strand_id
1 'polypeptide(L)'
;MNANPNQRPIVDELNGILHFWHQSINNYEKYKDIKEFEYYGKEIKEAFEEADKEIPNISISRKINPDAIYTKIPSSSQLRGNIDIYD
;
A
#
# COMPACT_ATOMS: atom_id res chain seq x y z
N MET A 1 -0.65 -7.48 -5.18
CA MET A 1 -2.09 -7.66 -4.89
C MET A 1 -2.83 -8.03 -6.16
N ASN A 2 -3.83 -8.90 -6.06
CA ASN A 2 -4.62 -9.30 -7.21
C ASN A 2 -5.60 -8.18 -7.64
N ALA A 3 -5.64 -7.88 -8.95
CA ALA A 3 -6.59 -6.91 -9.50
C ALA A 3 -8.04 -7.38 -9.34
N ASN A 4 -8.27 -8.70 -9.44
CA ASN A 4 -9.56 -9.34 -9.21
C ASN A 4 -9.99 -9.17 -7.74
N PRO A 5 -11.11 -8.50 -7.46
CA PRO A 5 -11.60 -8.27 -6.09
C PRO A 5 -11.79 -9.56 -5.29
N ASN A 6 -12.22 -10.64 -5.93
CA ASN A 6 -12.49 -11.93 -5.27
C ASN A 6 -11.22 -12.67 -4.84
N GLN A 7 -10.04 -12.19 -5.26
CA GLN A 7 -8.74 -12.76 -4.94
C GLN A 7 -7.87 -11.77 -4.15
N ARG A 8 -8.44 -10.67 -3.66
CA ARG A 8 -7.73 -9.76 -2.76
C ARG A 8 -7.67 -10.37 -1.36
N PRO A 9 -6.58 -10.14 -0.62
CA PRO A 9 -6.54 -10.52 0.79
C PRO A 9 -7.63 -9.78 1.57
N ILE A 10 -8.12 -10.42 2.63
CA ILE A 10 -8.99 -9.74 3.61
C ILE A 10 -8.18 -8.71 4.42
N VAL A 11 -8.86 -7.86 5.20
CA VAL A 11 -8.23 -6.75 5.92
C VAL A 11 -7.09 -7.21 6.84
N ASP A 12 -7.28 -8.31 7.57
CA ASP A 12 -6.28 -8.81 8.51
C ASP A 12 -5.06 -9.41 7.80
N GLU A 13 -5.29 -10.17 6.72
CA GLU A 13 -4.22 -10.70 5.87
C GLU A 13 -3.42 -9.57 5.24
N LEU A 14 -4.10 -8.54 4.73
CA LEU A 14 -3.47 -7.36 4.19
C LEU A 14 -2.61 -6.66 5.23
N ASN A 15 -3.15 -6.42 6.42
CA ASN A 15 -2.41 -5.79 7.50
C ASN A 15 -1.15 -6.60 7.86
N GLY A 16 -1.25 -7.94 7.88
CA GLY A 16 -0.10 -8.83 8.08
C GLY A 16 0.97 -8.68 6.99
N ILE A 17 0.57 -8.71 5.71
CA ILE A 17 1.49 -8.54 4.58
C ILE A 17 2.22 -7.18 4.67
N LEU A 18 1.48 -6.09 4.88
CA LEU A 18 2.05 -4.74 4.96
C LEU A 18 2.98 -4.60 6.17
N HIS A 19 2.61 -5.19 7.31
CA HIS A 19 3.48 -5.23 8.49
C HIS A 19 4.78 -5.96 8.19
N PHE A 20 4.71 -7.16 7.60
CA PHE A 20 5.89 -7.94 7.26
C PHE A 20 6.82 -7.21 6.29
N TRP A 21 6.26 -6.54 5.28
CA TRP A 21 7.04 -5.71 4.36
C TRP A 21 7.74 -4.56 5.08
N HIS A 22 7.01 -3.82 5.92
CA HIS A 22 7.57 -2.74 6.72
C HIS A 22 8.72 -3.22 7.61
N GLN A 23 8.59 -4.38 8.25
CA GLN A 23 9.65 -4.94 9.08
C GLN A 23 10.85 -5.42 8.27
N SER A 24 10.61 -6.00 7.10
CA SER A 24 11.66 -6.47 6.20
C SER A 24 12.55 -5.33 5.68
N ILE A 25 11.97 -4.14 5.54
CA ILE A 25 12.69 -2.92 5.13
C ILE A 25 13.35 -2.25 6.34
N ASN A 26 12.60 -1.96 7.41
CA ASN A 26 13.06 -1.13 8.52
C ASN A 26 13.84 -1.90 9.60
N ASN A 27 13.69 -3.22 9.67
CA ASN A 27 14.36 -4.11 10.62
C ASN A 27 15.07 -5.26 9.89
N TYR A 28 15.67 -4.95 8.73
CA TYR A 28 16.21 -5.92 7.77
C TYR A 28 17.04 -7.05 8.37
N GLU A 29 18.03 -6.74 9.24
CA GLU A 29 18.89 -7.78 9.82
C GLU A 29 18.14 -8.85 10.61
N LYS A 30 16.99 -8.49 11.20
CA LYS A 30 16.13 -9.42 11.94
C LYS A 30 15.20 -10.22 11.02
N TYR A 31 14.81 -9.66 9.87
CA TYR A 31 13.75 -10.19 9.01
C TYR A 31 14.23 -10.77 7.67
N LYS A 32 15.50 -10.56 7.27
CA LYS A 32 16.02 -10.96 5.95
C LYS A 32 15.85 -12.44 5.61
N ASP A 33 15.98 -13.31 6.60
CA ASP A 33 15.88 -14.77 6.46
C ASP A 33 14.52 -15.34 6.91
N ILE A 34 13.61 -14.49 7.40
CA ILE A 34 12.24 -14.87 7.74
C ILE A 34 11.43 -15.01 6.45
N LYS A 35 10.67 -16.11 6.35
CA LYS A 35 9.74 -16.36 5.25
C LYS A 35 8.30 -16.28 5.74
N GLU A 36 7.55 -15.31 5.24
CA GLU A 36 6.12 -15.17 5.47
C GLU A 36 5.42 -14.78 4.16
N PHE A 37 4.15 -15.16 4.01
CA PHE A 37 3.36 -14.84 2.81
C PHE A 37 4.07 -15.22 1.49
N GLU A 38 4.78 -16.36 1.51
CA GLU A 38 5.54 -16.94 0.39
C GLU A 38 6.86 -16.23 0.03
N TYR A 39 7.18 -15.10 0.65
CA TYR A 39 8.40 -14.31 0.37
C TYR A 39 9.36 -14.28 1.55
N TYR A 40 10.66 -14.22 1.25
CA TYR A 40 11.67 -13.87 2.24
C TYR A 40 11.76 -12.36 2.42
N GLY A 41 12.07 -11.90 3.63
CA GLY A 41 12.25 -10.47 3.91
C GLY A 41 13.31 -9.80 3.01
N LYS A 42 14.37 -10.53 2.63
CA LYS A 42 15.36 -10.05 1.67
C LYS A 42 14.82 -9.79 0.27
N GLU A 43 13.95 -10.67 -0.24
CA GLU A 43 13.35 -10.52 -1.57
C GLU A 43 12.47 -9.26 -1.61
N ILE A 44 11.78 -8.97 -0.51
CA ILE A 44 10.99 -7.74 -0.38
C ILE A 44 11.90 -6.51 -0.45
N LYS A 45 12.96 -6.44 0.35
CA LYS A 45 13.87 -5.29 0.35
C LYS A 45 14.51 -5.08 -1.03
N GLU A 46 14.97 -6.16 -1.66
CA GLU A 46 15.55 -6.12 -3.01
C GLU A 46 14.56 -5.59 -4.06
N ALA A 47 13.29 -6.05 -4.03
CA ALA A 47 12.26 -5.58 -4.96
C ALA A 47 11.96 -4.08 -4.80
N PHE A 48 11.92 -3.56 -3.57
CA PHE A 48 11.73 -2.12 -3.33
C PHE A 48 12.95 -1.29 -3.76
N GLU A 49 14.18 -1.77 -3.53
CA GLU A 49 15.40 -1.10 -4.01
C GLU A 49 15.52 -1.08 -5.54
N GLU A 50 15.03 -2.11 -6.23
CA GLU A 50 14.91 -2.12 -7.69
C GLU A 50 13.84 -1.12 -8.17
N ALA A 51 12.66 -1.14 -7.55
CA ALA A 51 11.59 -0.19 -7.87
C ALA A 51 12.01 1.27 -7.66
N ASP A 52 12.72 1.59 -6.59
CA ASP A 52 13.21 2.96 -6.31
C ASP A 52 14.16 3.48 -7.39
N LYS A 53 14.91 2.59 -8.06
CA LYS A 53 15.76 2.96 -9.20
C LYS A 53 14.96 3.20 -10.48
N GLU A 54 13.82 2.52 -10.64
CA GLU A 54 12.95 2.64 -11.82
C GLU A 54 11.90 3.75 -11.72
N ILE A 55 11.46 4.11 -10.51
CA ILE A 55 10.46 5.17 -10.26
C ILE A 55 10.80 6.49 -10.97
N PRO A 56 12.06 6.96 -10.98
CA PRO A 56 12.45 8.15 -11.74
C PRO A 56 12.13 8.08 -13.24
N ASN A 57 12.18 6.88 -13.85
CA ASN A 57 11.95 6.68 -15.28
C ASN A 57 10.45 6.69 -15.67
N ILE A 58 9.57 6.26 -14.77
CA ILE A 58 8.10 6.19 -15.03
C ILE A 58 7.37 7.53 -14.86
N SER A 59 7.95 8.51 -14.16
CA SER A 59 7.34 9.86 -14.05
C SER A 59 7.19 10.56 -15.40
N ILE A 60 7.92 10.12 -16.43
CA ILE A 60 7.86 10.69 -17.79
C ILE A 60 6.62 10.20 -18.55
N SER A 61 6.04 9.05 -18.21
CA SER A 61 4.97 8.41 -19.01
C SER A 61 3.57 8.51 -18.42
N ARG A 62 3.41 8.86 -17.12
CA ARG A 62 2.10 9.09 -16.51
C ARG A 62 1.55 10.46 -16.94
N LYS A 63 1.06 10.56 -18.18
CA LYS A 63 0.22 11.69 -18.60
C LYS A 63 -1.01 11.71 -17.71
N ILE A 64 -1.18 12.77 -16.94
CA ILE A 64 -2.48 13.12 -16.38
C ILE A 64 -3.40 13.25 -17.60
N ASN A 65 -4.46 12.44 -17.66
CA ASN A 65 -5.48 12.64 -18.67
C ASN A 65 -6.17 13.98 -18.34
N PRO A 66 -6.02 15.03 -19.17
CA PRO A 66 -6.64 16.32 -18.90
C PRO A 66 -8.18 16.23 -18.85
N ASP A 67 -8.75 15.20 -19.46
CA ASP A 67 -10.19 14.96 -19.52
C ASP A 67 -10.69 14.04 -18.38
N ALA A 68 -9.82 13.58 -17.49
CA ALA A 68 -10.25 12.76 -16.36
C ALA A 68 -10.97 13.62 -15.31
N ILE A 69 -12.26 13.34 -15.11
CA ILE A 69 -13.03 13.89 -14.00
C ILE A 69 -12.63 13.14 -12.73
N TYR A 70 -11.64 13.66 -12.01
CA TYR A 70 -11.32 13.21 -10.67
C TYR A 70 -12.39 13.71 -9.72
N THR A 71 -13.33 12.85 -9.34
CA THR A 71 -14.28 13.15 -8.28
C THR A 71 -13.48 13.32 -6.98
N LYS A 72 -13.21 14.57 -6.60
CA LYS A 72 -12.62 14.89 -5.29
C LYS A 72 -13.58 14.36 -4.24
N ILE A 73 -13.22 13.25 -3.61
CA ILE A 73 -13.89 12.78 -2.40
C ILE A 73 -13.66 13.88 -1.36
N PRO A 74 -14.72 14.52 -0.81
CA PRO A 74 -14.54 15.51 0.22
C PRO A 74 -13.75 14.89 1.37
N SER A 75 -12.71 15.60 1.81
CA SER A 75 -11.86 15.17 2.91
C SER A 75 -12.75 14.81 4.11
N SER A 76 -12.47 13.67 4.74
CA SER A 76 -13.24 13.12 5.87
C SER A 76 -13.33 14.06 7.08
N SER A 77 -12.62 15.18 7.06
CA SER A 77 -12.73 16.29 8.01
C SER A 77 -14.08 17.04 7.96
N GLN A 78 -14.94 16.79 6.96
CA GLN A 78 -16.28 17.41 6.87
C GLN A 78 -17.42 16.53 7.45
N LEU A 79 -17.16 15.30 7.91
CA LEU A 79 -18.20 14.40 8.45
C LEU A 79 -18.37 14.48 9.99
N ARG A 80 -17.78 15.46 10.66
CA ARG A 80 -18.00 15.70 12.10
C ARG A 80 -19.08 16.76 12.31
N GLY A 81 -20.32 16.41 12.00
CA GLY A 81 -21.51 17.23 12.26
C GLY A 81 -22.66 16.37 12.76
N ASN A 82 -22.94 16.51 14.06
CA ASN A 82 -24.19 16.18 14.76
C ASN A 82 -24.55 14.69 14.91
N ILE A 83 -23.96 14.04 15.92
CA ILE A 83 -24.69 13.01 16.68
C ILE A 83 -25.54 13.79 17.68
N ASP A 84 -26.83 13.90 17.39
CA ASP A 84 -27.83 14.25 18.38
C ASP A 84 -27.94 13.06 19.33
N ILE A 85 -27.49 13.27 20.56
CA ILE A 85 -27.72 12.37 21.69
C ILE A 85 -29.17 12.65 22.11
N TYR A 86 -30.07 11.68 21.93
CA TYR A 86 -31.34 11.68 22.63
C TYR A 86 -31.15 10.92 23.96
N ASP A 87 -31.63 11.54 25.05
CA ASP A 87 -31.56 11.10 26.44
C ASP A 87 -31.89 9.63 26.69
#